data_AF-A0A8J6C318-F1
#
_entry.id   AF-A0A8J6C318-F1
#
_cell.length_a   1.000
_cell.length_b   1.000
_cell.length_c   1.000
_cell.angle_alpha   90.00
_cell.angle_beta   90.00
_cell.angle_gamma   90.00
#
_symmetry.space_group_name_H-M   'P 1'
#
loop_
_entity.id
_entity.type
_entity.pdbx_description
1 polymer ?
#
loop_
_entity_poly.entity_id
_entity_poly.type
_entity_poly.pdbx_seq_one_letter_code
_entity_poly.pdbx_strand_id
1 'polypeptide(L)' 'HTEQHFLQQLEELGILSFTPSRTVLGSRIAAHDDRFLLHLAEKTEGIIVTNDNLREFVVETPTWTQIIKD' A
#
# COMPACT_ATOMS: atom_id res chain seq x y z
N HIS A 1 25.01 -2.37 2.10
CA HIS A 1 24.38 -1.31 1.29
C HIS A 1 23.03 -1.83 0.85
N THR A 2 21.98 -1.02 0.90
CA THR A 2 20.67 -1.39 0.36
C THR A 2 20.61 -1.03 -1.11
N GLU A 3 19.94 -1.85 -1.90
CA GLU A 3 19.83 -1.67 -3.35
C GLU A 3 18.68 -0.71 -3.72
N GLN A 4 18.75 0.53 -3.22
CA GLN A 4 17.67 1.52 -3.39
C GLN A 4 17.38 1.84 -4.87
N HIS A 5 18.39 1.71 -5.74
CA HIS A 5 18.27 1.97 -7.17
C HIS A 5 17.19 1.12 -7.86
N PHE A 6 16.88 -0.07 -7.34
CA PHE A 6 15.79 -0.90 -7.87
C PHE A 6 14.41 -0.26 -7.69
N LEU A 7 14.19 0.56 -6.66
CA LEU A 7 12.89 1.23 -6.48
C LEU A 7 12.62 2.20 -7.63
N GLN A 8 13.65 2.93 -8.07
CA GLN A 8 13.54 3.84 -9.22
C GLN A 8 13.32 3.06 -10.52
N GLN A 9 14.08 1.99 -10.75
CA GLN A 9 13.91 1.17 -11.95
C GLN A 9 12.52 0.54 -12.05
N LEU A 10 11.96 0.08 -10.93
CA LEU A 10 10.60 -0.49 -10.90
C LEU A 10 9.52 0.58 -11.13
N GLU A 11 9.74 1.81 -10.69
CA GLU A 11 8.82 2.92 -10.92
C GLU A 11 8.84 3.36 -12.39
N GLU A 12 10.03 3.47 -13.01
CA GLU A 12 10.19 3.77 -14.43
C GLU A 12 9.55 2.70 -15.34
N LEU A 13 9.51 1.44 -14.89
CA LEU A 13 8.81 0.33 -15.57
C LEU A 13 7.29 0.32 -15.31
N GLY A 14 6.77 1.18 -14.44
CA GLY A 14 5.36 1.23 -14.06
C GLY A 14 4.90 0.07 -13.15
N ILE A 15 5.85 -0.64 -12.52
CA ILE A 15 5.57 -1.77 -11.62
C ILE A 15 5.42 -1.31 -10.17
N LEU A 16 6.22 -0.32 -9.77
CA LEU A 16 6.18 0.29 -8.43
C LEU A 16 5.54 1.68 -8.50
N SER A 17 4.73 2.01 -7.51
CA SER A 17 4.17 3.35 -7.33
C SER A 17 4.51 3.85 -5.92
N PHE A 18 5.04 5.07 -5.83
CA PHE A 18 5.28 5.71 -4.54
C PHE A 18 3.98 6.28 -3.97
N THR A 19 3.73 5.98 -2.70
CA THR A 19 2.63 6.60 -1.96
C THR A 19 3.04 7.99 -1.44
N PRO A 20 2.08 8.93 -1.32
CA PRO A 20 2.39 10.27 -0.82
C PRO A 20 2.95 10.25 0.60
N SER A 21 4.09 10.90 0.78
CA SER A 21 4.65 11.21 2.10
C SER A 21 5.35 12.56 2.07
N ARG A 22 5.46 13.23 3.23
CA ARG A 22 6.11 14.54 3.36
C ARG A 22 6.69 14.79 4.74
N THR A 23 7.62 15.72 4.83
CA THR A 23 8.15 16.22 6.11
C THR A 23 7.52 17.56 6.46
N VAL A 24 6.98 17.67 7.67
CA VAL A 24 6.34 18.89 8.21
C VAL A 24 6.96 19.20 9.56
N LEU A 25 7.55 20.39 9.70
CA LEU A 25 8.22 20.84 10.93
C LEU A 25 9.26 19.83 11.47
N GLY A 26 9.97 19.14 10.57
CA GLY A 26 10.96 18.11 10.93
C GLY A 26 10.38 16.73 11.23
N SER A 27 9.05 16.59 11.31
CA SER A 27 8.38 15.30 11.49
C SER A 27 7.97 14.70 10.15
N ARG A 28 8.26 13.42 9.93
CA ARG A 28 7.81 12.69 8.75
C ARG A 28 6.35 12.27 8.93
N ILE A 29 5.52 12.60 7.94
CA ILE A 29 4.13 12.17 7.82
C ILE A 29 4.03 11.33 6.55
N ALA A 30 3.69 10.06 6.69
CA ALA A 30 3.41 9.16 5.58
C ALA A 30 1.94 8.77 5.60
N ALA A 31 1.33 8.58 4.43
CA ALA A 31 0.02 7.95 4.37
C ALA A 31 0.12 6.52 4.92
N HIS A 32 -0.98 6.00 5.47
CA HIS A 32 -1.09 4.56 5.73
C HIS A 32 -1.22 3.87 4.37
N ASP A 33 -0.11 3.33 3.88
CA ASP A 33 0.00 2.72 2.55
C ASP A 33 -0.97 1.55 2.37
N ASP A 34 -1.38 0.89 3.46
CA ASP A 34 -2.33 -0.21 3.47
C ASP A 34 -3.68 0.16 2.86
N ARG A 35 -4.16 1.39 3.07
CA ARG A 35 -5.40 1.87 2.44
C ARG A 35 -5.27 2.00 0.93
N PHE A 36 -4.08 2.35 0.43
CA PHE A 36 -3.84 2.37 -1.02
C PHE A 36 -3.89 0.95 -1.59
N LEU A 37 -3.31 -0.04 -0.90
CA LEU A 37 -3.37 -1.44 -1.31
C LEU A 37 -4.82 -1.95 -1.37
N LEU A 38 -5.59 -1.73 -0.29
CA LEU A 38 -6.99 -2.18 -0.20
C LEU A 38 -7.88 -1.53 -1.25
N HIS A 39 -7.78 -0.21 -1.43
CA HIS A 39 -8.56 0.48 -2.47
C HIS A 39 -8.16 0.07 -3.89
N LEU A 40 -6.88 -0.22 -4.13
CA LEU A 40 -6.43 -0.67 -5.45
C LEU A 40 -6.98 -2.06 -5.77
N ALA A 41 -6.87 -3.00 -4.81
CA ALA A 41 -7.44 -4.34 -4.96
C ALA A 41 -8.96 -4.29 -5.19
N GLU A 42 -9.69 -3.49 -4.42
CA GLU A 42 -11.13 -3.28 -4.58
C GLU A 42 -11.50 -2.76 -5.98
N LYS A 43 -10.79 -1.74 -6.48
CA LYS A 43 -11.10 -1.13 -7.79
C LYS A 43 -10.73 -2.00 -8.98
N THR A 44 -9.77 -2.90 -8.81
CA THR A 44 -9.22 -3.72 -9.90
C THR A 44 -9.67 -5.18 -9.84
N GLU A 45 -10.42 -5.55 -8.80
CA GLU A 45 -10.70 -6.96 -8.46
C GLU A 45 -9.40 -7.77 -8.34
N GLY A 46 -8.35 -7.12 -7.83
CA GLY A 46 -6.98 -7.65 -7.73
C GLY A 46 -6.70 -8.34 -6.38
N ILE A 47 -5.52 -8.96 -6.30
CA ILE A 47 -5.04 -9.68 -5.09
C ILE A 47 -3.95 -8.86 -4.41
N ILE A 48 -3.94 -8.85 -3.08
CA ILE A 48 -2.88 -8.24 -2.27
C ILE A 48 -1.88 -9.33 -1.85
N VAL A 49 -0.60 -9.10 -2.12
CA VAL A 49 0.48 -9.96 -1.63
C VAL A 49 1.14 -9.27 -0.43
N THR A 50 0.78 -9.72 0.76
CA THR A 50 1.36 -9.21 2.03
C THR A 50 1.39 -10.31 3.08
N ASN A 51 2.30 -10.20 4.04
CA ASN A 51 2.30 -11.03 5.25
C ASN A 51 1.57 -10.36 6.43
N ASP A 52 1.11 -9.11 6.25
CA ASP A 52 0.28 -8.44 7.25
C ASP A 52 -1.17 -8.94 7.17
N ASN A 53 -1.84 -8.99 8.32
CA ASN A 53 -3.24 -9.38 8.42
C ASN A 53 -4.21 -8.20 8.29
N LEU A 54 -3.72 -6.95 8.21
CA LEU A 54 -4.53 -5.74 7.97
C LEU A 54 -5.73 -5.61 8.93
N ARG A 55 -5.58 -6.10 10.17
CA ARG A 55 -6.70 -6.32 11.11
C ARG A 55 -7.48 -5.05 11.45
N GLU A 56 -6.81 -3.90 11.42
CA GLU A 56 -7.41 -2.59 11.67
C GLU A 56 -8.45 -2.20 10.61
N PHE A 57 -8.31 -2.71 9.38
CA PHE A 57 -9.19 -2.40 8.25
C PHE A 57 -10.33 -3.40 8.05
N VAL A 58 -10.25 -4.58 8.69
CA VAL A 58 -11.25 -5.66 8.55
C VAL A 58 -12.67 -5.22 8.91
N VAL A 59 -12.83 -4.26 9.81
CA VAL A 59 -14.15 -3.76 10.26
C VAL A 59 -14.57 -2.44 9.59
N GLU A 60 -13.71 -1.84 8.76
CA GLU A 60 -14.01 -0.54 8.13
C GLU A 60 -15.06 -0.68 7.02
N THR A 61 -14.95 -1.69 6.15
CA THR A 61 -15.92 -1.93 5.07
C THR A 61 -16.12 -3.43 4.80
N PRO A 62 -17.32 -3.86 4.36
CA PRO A 62 -17.56 -5.26 3.96
C PRO A 62 -16.66 -5.73 2.81
N THR A 63 -16.37 -4.85 1.85
CA THR A 63 -15.49 -5.19 0.72
C THR A 63 -14.09 -5.51 1.19
N TRP A 64 -13.54 -4.72 2.10
CA TRP A 64 -12.19 -4.97 2.63
C TRP A 64 -12.15 -6.19 3.53
N THR A 65 -13.22 -6.47 4.28
CA THR A 65 -13.36 -7.74 5.00
C THR A 65 -13.22 -8.93 4.05
N GLN A 66 -13.79 -8.86 2.85
CA GLN A 66 -13.71 -9.92 1.85
C GLN A 66 -12.28 -10.04 1.31
N ILE A 67 -11.68 -8.93 0.86
CA ILE A 67 -10.31 -8.91 0.32
C ILE A 67 -9.27 -9.47 1.31
N ILE A 68 -9.43 -9.22 2.61
CA ILE A 68 -8.46 -9.64 3.64
C ILE A 68 -8.64 -11.12 4.05
N LYS A 69 -9.84 -11.68 3.91
CA LYS A 69 -10.14 -13.05 4.36
C LYS A 69 -9.85 -14.13 3.33
N ASP A 70 -9.76 -13.75 2.06
CA ASP A 70 -9.46 -14.63 0.93
C ASP A 70 -7.95 -14.85 0.77
#